data_AF-A5UP75-F1
#
_entry.id   AF-A5UP75-F1
#
_cell.length_a   1.000
_cell.length_b   1.000
_cell.length_c   1.000
_cell.angle_alpha   90.00
_cell.angle_beta   90.00
_cell.angle_gamma   90.00
#
_symmetry.space_group_name_H-M   'P 1'
#
loop_
_entity.id
_entity.type
_entity.pdbx_description
1 polymer ?
#
loop_
_entity_poly.entity_id
_entity_poly.type
_entity_poly.pdbx_seq_one_letter_code
_entity_poly.pdbx_strand_id
1 'polypeptide(L)'
;MRYFEVNGLDAGRRVGYGTFNTDHSAYIRILETEEEKMEHMRGMYKTSPKAFAEWKEWCMYVHLLTDIFGTLEDPKEFDEEKLFAKD
;
A
#
# COMPACT_ATOMS: atom_id res chain seq x y z
N MET A 1 -11.50 -14.79 -11.90
CA MET A 1 -10.03 -14.66 -12.00
C MET A 1 -9.47 -14.59 -10.60
N ARG A 2 -8.63 -15.56 -10.20
CA ARG A 2 -7.92 -15.56 -8.91
C ARG A 2 -6.68 -14.68 -9.08
N TYR A 3 -6.65 -13.53 -8.42
CA TYR A 3 -5.55 -12.59 -8.58
C TYR A 3 -4.35 -13.05 -7.73
N PHE A 4 -3.31 -13.47 -8.45
CA PHE A 4 -1.91 -13.65 -8.06
C PHE A 4 -1.58 -14.82 -7.12
N GLU A 5 -1.40 -16.00 -7.75
CA GLU A 5 -0.57 -17.06 -7.20
C GLU A 5 0.88 -16.59 -7.10
N VAL A 6 1.37 -16.66 -5.87
CA VAL A 6 2.74 -16.45 -5.42
C VAL A 6 3.62 -17.52 -6.06
N ASN A 7 4.23 -17.24 -7.20
CA ASN A 7 5.27 -18.10 -7.76
C ASN A 7 6.38 -17.27 -8.42
N GLY A 8 7.53 -17.28 -7.77
CA GLY A 8 8.78 -16.71 -8.25
C GLY A 8 9.05 -15.33 -7.66
N LEU A 9 10.08 -15.24 -6.82
CA LEU A 9 11.21 -14.31 -6.98
C LEU A 9 12.02 -14.20 -5.67
N ASP A 10 13.32 -14.00 -5.87
CA ASP A 10 14.43 -13.91 -4.94
C ASP A 10 14.15 -13.52 -3.49
N ALA A 11 14.77 -14.27 -2.57
CA ALA A 11 14.79 -14.05 -1.12
C ALA A 11 15.57 -12.79 -0.66
N GLY A 12 15.85 -11.83 -1.55
CA GLY A 12 16.78 -10.71 -1.28
C GLY A 12 16.17 -9.40 -0.80
N ARG A 13 14.87 -9.13 -1.03
CA ARG A 13 14.21 -7.85 -0.62
C ARG A 13 12.72 -8.04 -0.36
N ARG A 14 12.38 -8.64 0.78
CA ARG A 14 11.00 -8.74 1.26
C ARG A 14 10.66 -7.51 2.10
N VAL A 15 9.73 -6.71 1.60
CA VAL A 15 8.94 -5.77 2.42
C VAL A 15 7.48 -6.01 2.04
N GLY A 16 6.64 -6.40 3.00
CA GLY A 16 5.28 -6.83 2.69
C GLY A 16 5.21 -8.00 1.70
N TYR A 17 4.09 -8.12 0.97
CA TYR A 17 3.74 -9.23 0.06
C TYR A 17 4.76 -9.51 -1.06
N GLY A 18 5.89 -10.11 -0.69
CA GLY A 18 6.71 -10.94 -1.55
C GLY A 18 7.98 -10.28 -2.09
N THR A 19 7.91 -9.11 -2.74
CA THR A 19 9.07 -8.51 -3.43
C THR A 19 8.82 -7.02 -3.72
N PHE A 20 9.86 -6.19 -3.69
CA PHE A 20 9.83 -4.85 -4.28
C PHE A 20 9.29 -4.92 -5.72
N ASN A 21 8.13 -4.30 -5.97
CA ASN A 21 7.47 -4.29 -7.26
C ASN A 21 7.49 -2.87 -7.85
N THR A 22 8.33 -2.65 -8.86
CA THR A 22 8.46 -1.35 -9.54
C THR A 22 7.18 -0.93 -10.25
N ASP A 23 6.41 -1.89 -10.79
CA ASP A 23 5.17 -1.61 -11.50
C ASP A 23 4.08 -1.15 -10.54
N HIS A 24 4.01 -1.76 -9.35
CA HIS A 24 3.09 -1.32 -8.30
C HIS A 24 3.46 0.06 -7.76
N SER A 25 4.77 0.32 -7.61
CA SER A 25 5.28 1.65 -7.22
C SER A 25 4.92 2.73 -8.25
N ALA A 26 5.06 2.40 -9.54
CA ALA A 26 4.67 3.28 -10.64
C ALA A 26 3.15 3.51 -10.68
N TYR A 27 2.37 2.45 -10.44
CA TYR A 27 0.92 2.55 -10.36
C TYR A 27 0.46 3.47 -9.22
N ILE A 28 1.05 3.38 -8.03
CA ILE A 28 0.70 4.28 -6.91
C ILE A 28 1.00 5.75 -7.27
N ARG A 29 2.06 6.02 -8.03
CA ARG A 29 2.44 7.38 -8.43
C ARG A 29 1.52 8.01 -9.47
N ILE A 30 0.77 7.21 -10.23
CA ILE A 30 -0.20 7.72 -11.19
C ILE A 30 -1.59 7.96 -10.58
N LEU A 31 -1.81 7.59 -9.31
CA LEU A 31 -3.05 7.91 -8.60
C LEU A 31 -3.00 9.39 -8.19
N GLU A 32 -3.81 10.22 -8.83
CA GLU A 32 -3.77 11.68 -8.65
C GLU A 32 -4.71 12.13 -7.54
N THR A 33 -5.90 11.52 -7.46
CA THR A 33 -6.94 11.94 -6.51
C THR A 33 -6.87 11.20 -5.18
N GLU A 34 -7.37 11.81 -4.11
CA GLU A 34 -7.52 11.14 -2.82
C GLU A 34 -8.46 9.94 -2.93
N GLU A 35 -9.53 10.06 -3.74
CA GLU A 35 -10.51 9.00 -3.97
C GLU A 35 -9.87 7.74 -4.58
N GLU A 36 -9.07 7.87 -5.64
CA GLU A 36 -8.37 6.75 -6.29
C GLU A 36 -7.40 6.07 -5.31
N LYS A 37 -6.67 6.84 -4.51
CA LYS A 37 -5.77 6.32 -3.48
C LYS A 37 -6.56 5.55 -2.42
N MET A 38 -7.67 6.10 -1.93
CA MET A 38 -8.54 5.46 -0.94
C MET A 38 -9.19 4.18 -1.47
N GLU A 39 -9.62 4.16 -2.74
CA GLU A 39 -10.15 2.95 -3.38
C GLU A 39 -9.10 1.84 -3.45
N HIS A 40 -7.88 2.18 -3.89
CA HIS A 40 -6.76 1.24 -3.96
C HIS A 40 -6.44 0.66 -2.56
N MET A 41 -6.31 1.53 -1.55
CA MET A 41 -6.04 1.13 -0.17
C MET A 41 -7.14 0.25 0.41
N ARG A 42 -8.41 0.58 0.14
CA ARG A 42 -9.57 -0.23 0.54
C ARG A 42 -9.52 -1.63 -0.08
N GLY A 43 -9.14 -1.74 -1.36
CA GLY A 43 -8.96 -3.02 -2.05
C GLY A 43 -7.89 -3.89 -1.39
N MET A 44 -6.74 -3.29 -1.04
CA MET A 44 -5.65 -3.99 -0.35
C MET A 44 -6.04 -4.43 1.06
N TYR A 45 -6.62 -3.53 1.85
CA TYR A 45 -7.04 -3.84 3.21
C TYR A 45 -8.06 -4.98 3.25
N LYS A 46 -9.07 -4.97 2.36
CA LYS A 46 -10.06 -6.06 2.24
C LYS A 46 -9.43 -7.40 1.89
N THR A 47 -8.33 -7.39 1.14
CA THR A 47 -7.63 -8.61 0.74
C THR A 47 -6.85 -9.20 1.92
N SER A 48 -6.09 -8.37 2.63
CA SER A 48 -5.35 -8.78 3.82
C SER A 48 -4.93 -7.55 4.65
N PRO A 49 -5.53 -7.34 5.85
CA PRO A 49 -5.14 -6.25 6.74
C PRO A 49 -3.68 -6.31 7.16
N LYS A 50 -3.15 -7.53 7.38
CA LYS A 50 -1.73 -7.72 7.72
C LYS A 50 -0.82 -7.25 6.58
N ALA A 51 -1.15 -7.62 5.34
CA ALA A 51 -0.37 -7.21 4.18
C ALA A 51 -0.45 -5.70 3.94
N PHE A 52 -1.61 -5.10 4.21
CA PHE A 52 -1.81 -3.66 4.15
C PHE A 52 -0.91 -2.92 5.15
N ALA A 53 -0.81 -3.39 6.39
CA ALA A 53 0.07 -2.80 7.40
C ALA A 53 1.55 -2.83 6.97
N GLU A 54 2.02 -3.97 6.47
CA GLU A 54 3.41 -4.10 5.97
C GLU A 54 3.66 -3.22 4.73
N TRP A 55 2.67 -3.08 3.85
CA TRP A 55 2.74 -2.20 2.68
C TRP A 55 2.73 -0.70 3.06
N LYS A 56 1.91 -0.30 4.05
CA LYS A 56 1.87 1.07 4.57
C LYS A 56 3.23 1.49 5.10
N GLU A 57 3.89 0.65 5.90
CA GLU A 57 5.24 0.91 6.41
C GLU A 57 6.25 1.05 5.27
N TRP A 58 6.15 0.19 4.24
CA TRP A 58 6.98 0.31 3.05
C TRP A 58 6.77 1.63 2.30
N CYS A 59 5.52 2.07 2.11
CA CYS A 59 5.20 3.36 1.49
C CYS A 59 5.85 4.51 2.26
N MET A 60 5.80 4.48 3.59
CA MET A 60 6.46 5.47 4.44
C MET A 60 7.99 5.44 4.30
N TYR A 61 8.59 4.25 4.16
CA TYR A 61 10.03 4.07 3.94
C TYR A 61 10.50 4.61 2.58
N VAL A 62 9.73 4.39 1.51
CA VAL A 62 10.10 4.84 0.15
C VAL A 62 9.50 6.20 -0.24
N HIS A 63 8.91 6.92 0.72
CA HIS A 63 8.27 8.22 0.52
C HIS A 63 7.16 8.20 -0.56
N LEU A 64 6.34 7.15 -0.56
CA LEU A 64 5.09 7.08 -1.32
C LEU A 64 3.90 7.39 -0.41
N LEU A 65 2.87 8.04 -0.96
CA LEU A 65 1.65 8.41 -0.23
C LEU A 65 1.94 9.23 1.04
N THR A 66 2.96 10.09 1.01
CA THR A 66 3.37 10.93 2.15
C THR A 66 2.30 11.98 2.53
N ASP A 67 1.43 12.30 1.60
CA ASP A 67 0.21 13.08 1.83
C ASP A 67 -0.73 12.37 2.82
N ILE A 68 -0.81 11.03 2.75
CA ILE A 68 -1.71 10.19 3.55
C ILE A 68 -1.01 9.65 4.82
N PHE A 69 0.15 9.00 4.67
CA PHE A 69 0.83 8.28 5.75
C PHE A 69 2.00 9.03 6.38
N GLY A 70 2.46 10.12 5.76
CA GLY A 70 3.72 10.75 6.15
C GLY A 70 4.93 9.87 5.80
N THR A 71 5.97 9.95 6.62
CA THR A 71 7.23 9.19 6.47
C THR A 71 7.53 8.40 7.73
N LEU A 72 8.58 7.56 7.74
CA LEU A 72 9.00 6.87 8.97
C LEU A 72 9.48 7.84 10.06
N GLU A 73 10.06 8.99 9.67
CA GLU A 73 10.57 10.00 10.60
C GLU A 73 9.47 10.96 11.08
N ASP A 74 8.46 11.18 10.24
CA ASP A 74 7.31 12.05 10.49
C ASP A 74 6.01 11.35 10.06
N PRO A 75 5.51 10.38 10.85
CA PRO A 75 4.32 9.60 10.50
C PRO A 75 3.05 10.42 10.69
N LYS A 76 2.14 10.34 9.72
CA LYS A 76 0.78 10.88 9.88
C LYS A 76 -0.14 9.82 10.48
N GLU A 77 -0.99 10.25 11.40
CA GLU A 77 -2.06 9.41 11.90
C GLU A 77 -3.03 9.10 10.75
N PHE A 78 -3.11 7.82 10.40
CA PHE A 78 -4.04 7.31 9.40
C PHE A 78 -5.05 6.41 10.09
N ASP A 79 -6.27 6.90 10.16
CA ASP A 79 -7.43 6.15 10.65
C ASP A 79 -7.88 5.16 9.57
N GLU A 80 -7.63 3.87 9.81
CA GLU A 80 -8.02 2.78 8.90
C GLU A 80 -9.55 2.64 8.78
N GLU A 81 -10.32 3.16 9.75
CA GLU A 81 -11.78 3.19 9.65
C GLU A 81 -12.27 4.10 8.51
N LYS A 82 -11.46 5.11 8.12
CA LYS A 82 -11.74 5.95 6.93
C LYS A 82 -11.76 5.15 5.63
N LEU A 83 -11.11 3.99 5.57
CA LEU A 83 -11.22 3.09 4.41
C LEU A 83 -12.63 2.54 4.23
N PHE A 84 -13.46 2.59 5.28
CA PHE A 84 -14.82 2.03 5.31
C PHE A 84 -15.92 3.06 5.49
N ALA A 85 -15.57 4.31 5.78
CA ALA A 85 -16.51 5.41 5.75
C ALA A 85 -17.15 5.44 4.34
N LYS A 86 -18.44 5.12 4.29
CA LYS A 86 -19.28 5.43 3.13
C LYS A 86 -19.48 6.94 3.16
N ASP A 87 -19.19 7.60 2.05
CA ASP A 87 -19.90 8.84 1.70
C ASP A 87 -21.42 8.60 1.77
#